data_AF-Q5P4M8-F1
#
_entry.id   AF-Q5P4M8-F1
#
_cell.length_a   1.000
_cell.length_b   1.000
_cell.length_c   1.000
_cell.angle_alpha   90.00
_cell.angle_beta   90.00
_cell.angle_gamma   90.00
#
_symmetry.space_group_name_H-M   'P 1'
#
loop_
_entity.id
_entity.type
_entity.pdbx_description
1 polymer ?
#
loop_
_entity_poly.entity_id
_entity_poly.type
_entity_poly.pdbx_seq_one_letter_code
_entity_poly.pdbx_strand_id
1 'polypeptide(L)'
;MDILAFLRERGSTPNATDEALYEFVAAELVNSAVKQGLWTKALSDSDWDEARAKALYVKMRFTQLRNELISETTRQRALLSDPKNEAAACGLSEEEIEYLGNPIKAIRYLEKYRVSKNNLLKAISLGKIRSVICREILWVQNRKIT
;
A
#
# COMPACT_ATOMS: atom_id res chain seq x y z
N MET A 1 15.81 8.03 35.62
CA MET A 1 15.93 6.98 34.60
C MET A 1 14.87 5.94 34.90
N ASP A 2 13.83 5.85 34.09
CA ASP A 2 12.72 4.90 34.31
C ASP A 2 13.08 3.55 33.70
N ILE A 3 13.41 2.60 34.58
CA ILE A 3 13.83 1.24 34.20
C ILE A 3 12.66 0.49 33.52
N LEU A 4 11.41 0.84 33.82
CA LEU A 4 10.24 0.21 33.21
C LEU A 4 10.00 0.67 31.77
N ALA A 5 10.33 1.92 31.45
CA ALA A 5 10.34 2.41 30.07
C ALA A 5 11.46 1.72 29.25
N PHE A 6 12.64 1.57 29.86
CA PHE A 6 13.81 0.91 29.25
C PHE A 6 13.58 -0.58 28.95
N LEU A 7 12.92 -1.31 29.84
CA LEU A 7 12.63 -2.74 29.63
C LEU A 7 11.51 -2.98 28.61
N ARG A 8 10.56 -2.04 28.47
CA ARG A 8 9.47 -2.11 27.49
C ARG A 8 9.97 -1.97 26.04
N GLU A 9 11.04 -1.20 25.82
CA GLU A 9 11.65 -1.04 24.49
C GLU A 9 12.46 -2.26 24.04
N ARG A 10 12.98 -3.08 24.97
CA ARG A 10 13.86 -4.23 24.65
C ARG A 10 13.14 -5.58 24.60
N GLY A 11 11.89 -5.63 25.06
CA GLY A 11 11.15 -6.89 25.26
C GLY A 11 10.01 -7.14 24.27
N SER A 12 9.97 -6.48 23.11
CA SER A 12 9.00 -6.87 22.09
C SER A 12 9.52 -8.12 21.39
N THR A 13 9.14 -9.30 21.89
CA THR A 13 9.18 -10.52 21.08
C THR A 13 8.62 -10.19 19.71
N PRO A 14 9.29 -10.59 18.61
CA PRO A 14 8.71 -10.39 17.29
C PRO A 14 7.30 -10.99 17.33
N ASN A 15 6.31 -10.25 16.87
CA ASN A 15 4.98 -10.84 16.78
C ASN A 15 5.03 -12.01 15.77
N ALA A 16 4.04 -12.91 15.80
CA ALA A 16 4.05 -14.09 14.93
C ALA A 16 4.24 -13.76 13.43
N THR A 17 3.78 -12.59 12.98
CA THR A 17 4.01 -12.13 11.60
C THR A 17 5.47 -11.78 11.35
N ASP A 18 6.11 -11.06 12.27
CA ASP A 18 7.52 -10.70 12.17
C ASP A 18 8.41 -11.95 12.21
N GLU A 19 8.10 -12.94 13.07
CA GLU A 19 8.79 -14.24 13.12
C GLU A 19 8.71 -14.95 11.77
N ALA A 20 7.52 -15.06 11.18
CA ALA A 20 7.32 -15.68 9.87
C ALA A 20 8.10 -14.95 8.75
N LEU A 21 8.19 -13.62 8.81
CA LEU A 21 9.01 -12.86 7.85
C LEU A 21 10.51 -13.16 8.02
N TYR A 22 11.00 -13.25 9.25
CA TYR A 22 12.39 -13.62 9.51
C TYR A 22 12.70 -15.06 9.07
N GLU A 23 11.80 -16.02 9.33
CA GLU A 23 11.94 -17.39 8.86
C GLU A 23 12.01 -17.46 7.33
N PHE A 24 11.16 -16.70 6.64
CA PHE A 24 11.19 -16.62 5.19
C PHE A 24 12.54 -16.08 4.68
N VAL A 25 13.06 -15.01 5.28
CA VAL A 25 14.37 -14.45 4.93
C VAL A 25 15.51 -15.43 5.23
N ALA A 26 15.42 -16.18 6.33
CA ALA A 26 16.39 -17.22 6.65
C ALA A 26 16.39 -18.33 5.58
N ALA A 27 15.22 -18.76 5.13
CA ALA A 27 15.09 -19.71 4.03
C ALA A 27 15.65 -19.17 2.71
N GLU A 28 15.49 -17.88 2.40
CA GLU A 28 16.13 -17.25 1.21
C GLU A 28 17.66 -17.34 1.27
N LEU A 29 18.24 -17.09 2.44
CA LEU A 29 19.69 -17.15 2.65
C LEU A 29 20.22 -18.58 2.54
N VAL A 30 19.56 -19.55 3.16
CA VAL A 30 19.96 -20.97 3.11
C VAL A 30 19.89 -21.53 1.69
N ASN A 31 18.83 -21.18 0.95
CA ASN A 31 18.63 -21.67 -0.41
C ASN A 31 19.39 -20.86 -1.48
N SER A 32 20.20 -19.87 -1.09
CA SER A 32 20.87 -18.94 -2.01
C SER A 32 19.91 -18.23 -2.99
N ALA A 33 18.64 -18.10 -2.61
CA ALA A 33 17.57 -17.49 -3.38
C ALA A 33 17.43 -15.99 -3.06
N VAL A 34 18.56 -15.33 -2.76
CA VAL A 34 18.57 -13.93 -2.37
C VAL A 34 18.21 -13.02 -3.53
N LYS A 35 17.55 -11.90 -3.22
CA LYS A 35 17.24 -10.86 -4.21
C LYS A 35 18.52 -10.13 -4.60
N GLN A 36 19.10 -10.53 -5.73
CA GLN A 36 20.45 -10.12 -6.16
C GLN A 36 20.70 -8.61 -6.06
N GLY A 37 19.79 -7.76 -6.56
CA GLY A 37 19.97 -6.30 -6.45
C GLY A 37 20.00 -5.77 -5.01
N LEU A 38 19.24 -6.38 -4.09
CA LEU A 38 19.25 -6.01 -2.67
C LEU A 38 20.51 -6.55 -1.98
N TRP A 39 20.94 -7.75 -2.36
CA TRP A 39 22.18 -8.38 -1.90
C TRP A 39 23.42 -7.57 -2.31
N THR A 40 23.54 -7.20 -3.58
CA THR A 40 24.62 -6.34 -4.08
C THR A 40 24.66 -5.01 -3.36
N LYS A 41 23.50 -4.40 -3.09
CA LYS A 41 23.43 -3.18 -2.28
C LYS A 41 23.98 -3.42 -0.87
N ALA A 42 23.57 -4.50 -0.21
CA ALA A 42 24.05 -4.84 1.11
C ALA A 42 25.57 -5.09 1.15
N LEU A 43 26.12 -5.74 0.12
CA LEU A 43 27.57 -5.93 -0.04
C LEU A 43 28.31 -4.60 -0.24
N SER A 44 27.81 -3.74 -1.12
CA SER A 44 28.39 -2.42 -1.38
C SER A 44 28.41 -1.57 -0.10
N ASP A 45 27.32 -1.59 0.67
CA ASP A 45 27.18 -0.83 1.92
C ASP A 45 27.98 -1.45 3.08
N SER A 46 28.54 -2.65 2.90
CA SER A 46 29.30 -3.40 3.91
C SER A 46 30.79 -3.57 3.55
N ASP A 47 31.32 -2.78 2.62
CA ASP A 47 32.70 -2.92 2.12
C ASP A 47 33.04 -4.34 1.63
N TRP A 48 32.06 -5.03 1.04
CA TRP A 48 32.16 -6.43 0.61
C TRP A 48 32.41 -7.46 1.72
N ASP A 49 32.23 -7.09 2.98
CA ASP A 49 32.20 -8.04 4.10
C ASP A 49 30.89 -8.82 4.09
N GLU A 50 30.97 -10.12 3.80
CA GLU A 50 29.79 -10.99 3.70
C GLU A 50 29.01 -11.11 5.01
N ALA A 51 29.66 -11.09 6.16
CA ALA A 51 28.97 -11.24 7.44
C ALA A 51 28.15 -9.97 7.75
N ARG A 52 28.76 -8.80 7.54
CA ARG A 52 28.05 -7.51 7.64
C ARG A 52 26.95 -7.39 6.59
N ALA A 53 27.21 -7.82 5.36
CA ALA A 53 26.23 -7.80 4.28
C ALA A 53 25.03 -8.71 4.54
N LYS A 54 25.22 -9.91 5.12
CA LYS A 54 24.13 -10.80 5.53
C LYS A 54 23.23 -10.14 6.57
N ALA A 55 23.81 -9.55 7.62
CA ALA A 55 23.04 -8.83 8.63
C ALA A 55 22.26 -7.65 8.04
N LEU A 56 22.89 -6.89 7.15
CA LEU A 56 22.25 -5.76 6.47
C LEU A 56 21.13 -6.21 5.52
N TYR A 57 21.36 -7.27 4.74
CA TYR A 57 20.36 -7.87 3.86
C TYR A 57 19.12 -8.30 4.63
N VAL A 58 19.29 -8.98 5.78
CA VAL A 58 18.15 -9.42 6.61
C VAL A 58 17.28 -8.23 7.00
N LYS A 59 17.89 -7.14 7.48
CA LYS A 59 17.17 -5.93 7.90
C LYS A 59 16.42 -5.26 6.74
N MET A 60 17.08 -5.16 5.59
CA MET A 60 16.51 -4.56 4.38
C MET A 60 15.36 -5.42 3.83
N ARG A 61 15.55 -6.74 3.78
CA ARG A 61 14.58 -7.69 3.22
C ARG A 61 13.35 -7.80 4.11
N PHE A 62 13.53 -7.87 5.43
CA PHE A 62 12.42 -7.78 6.39
C PHE A 62 11.57 -6.52 6.18
N THR A 63 12.23 -5.36 6.07
CA THR A 63 11.54 -4.08 5.84
C THR A 63 10.77 -4.09 4.52
N GLN A 64 11.37 -4.63 3.46
CA GLN A 64 10.71 -4.76 2.16
C GLN A 64 9.47 -5.66 2.24
N LEU A 65 9.58 -6.85 2.82
CA LEU A 65 8.47 -7.79 2.97
C LEU A 65 7.34 -7.22 3.81
N ARG A 66 7.66 -6.53 4.91
CA ARG A 66 6.67 -5.87 5.75
C ARG A 66 5.89 -4.81 4.97
N ASN A 67 6.58 -4.01 4.16
CA ASN A 67 5.94 -3.00 3.32
C ASN A 67 5.07 -3.64 2.22
N GLU A 68 5.55 -4.72 1.60
CA GLU A 68 4.78 -5.50 0.62
C GLU A 68 3.49 -6.04 1.26
N LEU A 69 3.57 -6.64 2.45
CA LEU A 69 2.41 -7.15 3.20
C LEU A 69 1.40 -6.05 3.54
N ILE A 70 1.86 -4.90 4.02
CA ILE A 70 0.98 -3.75 4.32
C ILE A 70 0.29 -3.25 3.05
N SER A 71 1.04 -3.14 1.95
CA SER A 71 0.50 -2.68 0.67
C SER A 71 -0.56 -3.63 0.12
N GLU A 72 -0.31 -4.94 0.22
CA GLU A 72 -1.24 -5.98 -0.25
C GLU A 72 -2.47 -6.04 0.65
N THR A 73 -2.31 -5.98 1.97
CA THR A 73 -3.44 -5.93 2.92
C THR A 73 -4.31 -4.70 2.67
N THR A 74 -3.68 -3.55 2.41
CA THR A 74 -4.39 -2.30 2.09
C THR A 74 -5.15 -2.42 0.78
N ARG A 75 -4.52 -3.01 -0.24
CA ARG A 75 -5.14 -3.29 -1.54
C ARG A 75 -6.33 -4.23 -1.41
N GLN A 76 -6.18 -5.34 -0.71
CA GLN A 76 -7.25 -6.32 -0.47
C GLN A 76 -8.40 -5.71 0.30
N ARG A 77 -8.11 -4.94 1.36
CA ARG A 77 -9.14 -4.21 2.11
C ARG A 77 -9.89 -3.21 1.22
N ALA A 78 -9.18 -2.53 0.31
CA ALA A 78 -9.81 -1.64 -0.66
C ALA A 78 -10.65 -2.38 -1.72
N LEU A 79 -10.31 -3.62 -2.06
CA LEU A 79 -11.11 -4.46 -2.97
C LEU A 79 -12.38 -5.01 -2.29
N LEU A 80 -12.30 -5.33 -1.01
CA LEU A 80 -13.42 -5.87 -0.22
C LEU A 80 -14.35 -4.77 0.32
N SER A 81 -13.88 -3.54 0.44
CA SER A 81 -14.72 -2.42 0.86
C SER A 81 -15.74 -2.08 -0.23
N ASP A 82 -17.03 -2.07 0.13
CA ASP A 82 -18.07 -1.54 -0.73
C ASP A 82 -17.74 -0.07 -1.07
N PRO A 83 -17.64 0.32 -2.35
CA PRO A 83 -17.38 1.70 -2.75
C PRO A 83 -18.38 2.71 -2.15
N LYS A 84 -19.63 2.29 -1.91
CA LYS A 84 -20.64 3.12 -1.25
C LYS A 84 -20.31 3.39 0.22
N ASN A 85 -19.84 2.37 0.94
CA ASN A 85 -19.42 2.53 2.34
C ASN A 85 -18.20 3.44 2.45
N GLU A 86 -17.27 3.33 1.51
CA GLU A 86 -16.10 4.21 1.47
C GLU A 86 -16.48 5.67 1.15
N ALA A 87 -17.45 5.86 0.25
CA ALA A 87 -18.01 7.19 -0.04
C ALA A 87 -18.71 7.78 1.19
N ALA A 88 -19.54 6.99 1.87
CA ALA A 88 -20.22 7.41 3.10
C ALA A 88 -19.22 7.75 4.22
N ALA A 89 -18.19 6.93 4.43
CA ALA A 89 -17.12 7.20 5.40
C ALA A 89 -16.30 8.46 5.06
N CYS A 90 -16.20 8.78 3.77
CA CYS A 90 -15.59 10.03 3.29
C CYS A 90 -16.46 11.25 3.59
N GLY A 91 -17.75 11.06 3.88
CA GLY A 91 -18.73 12.09 4.20
C GLY A 91 -19.64 12.47 3.04
N LEU A 92 -19.77 11.64 2.00
CA LEU A 92 -20.79 11.86 0.97
C LEU A 92 -22.18 11.60 1.56
N SER A 93 -23.14 12.46 1.21
CA SER A 93 -24.55 12.24 1.57
C SER A 93 -25.14 11.07 0.79
N GLU A 94 -26.26 10.53 1.27
CA GLU A 94 -26.98 9.45 0.58
C GLU A 94 -27.45 9.89 -0.83
N GLU A 95 -27.88 11.16 -0.96
CA GLU A 95 -28.26 11.77 -2.24
C GLU A 95 -27.09 11.84 -3.22
N GLU A 96 -25.89 12.19 -2.75
CA GLU A 96 -24.68 12.23 -3.58
C GLU A 96 -24.25 10.82 -4.03
N ILE A 97 -24.36 9.84 -3.13
CA ILE A 97 -24.09 8.44 -3.44
C ILE A 97 -25.09 7.93 -4.48
N GLU A 98 -26.38 8.27 -4.36
CA GLU A 98 -27.40 7.92 -5.33
C GLU A 98 -27.18 8.61 -6.68
N TYR A 99 -26.84 9.90 -6.67
CA TYR A 99 -26.51 10.67 -7.87
C TYR A 99 -25.36 10.03 -8.66
N LEU A 100 -24.32 9.55 -7.97
CA LEU A 100 -23.20 8.84 -8.58
C LEU A 100 -23.54 7.38 -8.93
N GLY A 101 -24.48 6.76 -8.20
CA GLY A 101 -24.92 5.37 -8.30
C GLY A 101 -23.87 4.37 -7.80
N ASN A 102 -22.72 4.31 -8.48
CA ASN A 102 -21.55 3.54 -8.06
C ASN A 102 -20.34 4.48 -7.95
N PRO A 103 -20.14 5.10 -6.79
CA PRO A 103 -19.07 6.08 -6.60
C PRO A 103 -17.70 5.40 -6.62
N ILE A 104 -16.74 6.00 -7.32
CA ILE A 104 -15.35 5.58 -7.32
C ILE A 104 -14.43 6.80 -7.21
N LYS A 105 -13.36 6.70 -6.43
CA LYS A 105 -12.34 7.75 -6.36
C LYS A 105 -11.71 7.97 -7.73
N ALA A 106 -11.48 9.23 -8.12
CA ALA A 106 -10.91 9.58 -9.41
C ALA A 106 -9.57 8.86 -9.68
N ILE A 107 -8.70 8.71 -8.68
CA ILE A 107 -7.42 7.98 -8.82
C ILE A 107 -7.68 6.53 -9.29
N ARG A 108 -8.58 5.81 -8.61
CA ARG A 108 -8.96 4.44 -8.97
C ARG A 108 -9.64 4.38 -10.34
N TYR A 109 -10.41 5.39 -10.70
CA TYR A 109 -11.04 5.49 -12.02
C TYR A 109 -9.98 5.56 -13.14
N LEU A 110 -8.97 6.43 -12.98
CA LEU A 110 -7.90 6.61 -13.98
C LEU A 110 -7.13 5.29 -14.19
N GLU A 111 -6.82 4.58 -13.11
CA GLU A 111 -6.16 3.28 -13.17
C GLU A 111 -7.04 2.21 -13.83
N LYS A 112 -8.31 2.11 -13.42
CA LYS A 112 -9.26 1.10 -13.92
C LYS A 112 -9.49 1.21 -15.43
N TYR A 113 -9.66 2.43 -15.93
CA TYR A 113 -9.97 2.66 -17.34
C TYR A 113 -8.76 3.08 -18.18
N ARG A 114 -7.57 3.18 -17.57
CA ARG A 114 -6.34 3.66 -18.21
C ARG A 114 -6.53 5.00 -18.92
N VAL A 115 -7.22 5.92 -18.26
CA VAL A 115 -7.54 7.26 -18.79
C VAL A 115 -6.63 8.30 -18.13
N SER A 116 -6.23 9.33 -18.88
CA SER A 116 -5.46 10.45 -18.33
C SER A 116 -6.34 11.41 -17.52
N LYS A 117 -5.74 12.12 -16.56
CA LYS A 117 -6.43 13.13 -15.73
C LYS A 117 -7.17 14.17 -16.60
N ASN A 118 -6.52 14.64 -17.67
CA ASN A 118 -7.10 15.64 -18.57
C ASN A 118 -8.35 15.14 -19.29
N ASN A 119 -8.34 13.87 -19.74
CA ASN A 119 -9.49 13.27 -20.40
C ASN A 119 -10.67 13.08 -19.44
N LEU A 120 -10.40 12.71 -18.18
CA LEU A 120 -11.44 12.62 -17.15
C LEU A 120 -12.05 13.99 -16.86
N LEU A 121 -11.23 15.02 -16.66
CA LEU A 121 -11.71 16.39 -16.41
C LEU A 121 -12.54 16.92 -17.59
N LYS A 122 -12.13 16.64 -18.83
CA LYS A 122 -12.90 16.98 -20.03
C LYS A 122 -14.24 16.23 -20.07
N ALA A 123 -14.29 14.96 -19.67
CA ALA A 123 -15.54 14.22 -19.61
C ALA A 123 -16.49 14.75 -18.53
N ILE A 124 -15.96 15.20 -17.39
CA ILE A 124 -16.73 15.86 -16.33
C ILE A 124 -17.28 17.19 -16.82
N SER A 125 -16.45 18.03 -17.47
CA SER A 125 -16.89 19.32 -17.98
C SER A 125 -17.94 19.21 -19.09
N LEU A 126 -17.91 18.11 -19.86
CA LEU A 126 -18.92 17.77 -20.87
C LEU A 126 -20.17 17.09 -20.28
N GLY A 127 -20.24 16.87 -18.96
CA GLY A 127 -21.36 16.17 -18.30
C GLY A 127 -21.48 14.68 -18.64
N LYS A 128 -20.48 14.10 -19.32
CA LYS A 128 -20.45 12.66 -19.65
C LYS A 128 -20.27 11.79 -18.41
N ILE A 129 -19.60 12.31 -17.38
CA ILE A 129 -19.38 11.66 -16.10
C ILE A 129 -19.83 12.59 -14.97
N ARG A 130 -20.66 12.04 -14.08
CA ARG A 130 -21.07 12.70 -12.83
C ARG A 130 -19.92 12.67 -11.83
N SER A 131 -19.73 13.75 -11.10
CA SER A 131 -18.69 13.87 -10.08
C SER A 131 -19.13 14.69 -8.89
N VAL A 132 -18.58 14.38 -7.72
CA VAL A 132 -18.76 15.10 -6.45
C VAL A 132 -17.39 15.22 -5.78
N ILE A 133 -17.09 16.37 -5.17
CA ILE A 133 -15.87 16.55 -4.38
C ILE A 133 -16.25 16.51 -2.91
N CYS A 134 -15.60 15.64 -2.14
CA CYS A 134 -15.79 15.55 -0.70
C CYS A 134 -14.43 15.44 -0.01
N ARG A 135 -14.16 16.35 0.95
CA ARG A 135 -12.87 16.43 1.69
C ARG A 135 -11.65 16.39 0.77
N GLU A 136 -11.65 17.23 -0.27
CA GLU A 136 -10.58 17.31 -1.30
C GLU A 136 -10.43 16.06 -2.19
N ILE A 137 -11.26 15.03 -2.01
CA ILE A 137 -11.26 13.82 -2.82
C ILE A 137 -12.34 13.94 -3.89
N LEU A 138 -11.93 13.82 -5.16
CA LEU A 138 -12.85 13.75 -6.29
C LEU A 138 -13.43 12.33 -6.42
N TRP A 139 -14.73 12.23 -6.26
CA TRP A 139 -15.52 11.03 -6.52
C TRP A 139 -16.21 11.17 -7.86
N VAL A 140 -16.24 10.08 -8.63
CA VAL A 140 -16.85 10.04 -9.95
C VAL A 140 -17.75 8.82 -10.07
N GLN A 141 -18.70 8.87 -11.00
CA GLN A 141 -19.49 7.71 -11.38
C GLN A 141 -18.59 6.67 -12.05
N ASN A 142 -18.68 5.41 -11.62
CA ASN A 142 -17.92 4.29 -12.18
C ASN A 142 -18.47 3.85 -13.54
N ARG A 143 -18.25 4.68 -14.57
CA ARG A 143 -18.70 4.45 -15.95
C ARG A 143 -17.58 4.79 -16.92
N LYS A 144 -17.25 3.89 -17.85
CA LYS A 144 -16.23 4.14 -18.88
C LYS A 144 -16.64 5.32 -19.77
N ILE A 145 -15.70 6.23 -20.05
CA ILE A 145 -15.87 7.28 -21.06
C ILE A 145 -15.85 6.62 -22.43
N THR A 146 -16.97 6.69 -23.14
CA THR A 146 -17.08 6.39 -24.57
C THR A 146 -16.92 7.64 -25.43
#